data_AF-A0A9P9QA76-F1
#
_entry.id   AF-A0A9P9QA76-F1
#
_cell.length_a   1.000
_cell.length_b   1.000
_cell.length_c   1.000
_cell.angle_alpha   90.00
_cell.angle_beta   90.00
_cell.angle_gamma   90.00
#
_symmetry.space_group_name_H-M   'P 1'
#
loop_
_entity.id
_entity.type
_entity.pdbx_description
1 polymer ?
#
loop_
_entity_poly.entity_id
_entity_poly.type
_entity_poly.pdbx_seq_one_letter_code
_entity_poly.pdbx_strand_id
1 'polypeptide(L)'
;MPAATDLGSRSPSPTLAPPIAETPGPRAQGLFNVFNQASKATLDKCSYKNFATCFPTAAQYSPEVLENLRGQIVDQLDRTWKTNFDDIIQRRDVVKLLNSLDQCIEDAKLRKKRAEASANGGPVETPVPPHTLTPSEIHLAHLLPFLEKQATEMSQKLEETQQSNTELLSTVTAQRAEIEALVRGLENVIQDLDVSAQLMAQDDVQDLSREIKDLETEMRT
;
A
#
# COMPACT_ATOMS: atom_id res chain seq x y z
N MET A 1 0.02 -38.55 1.09
CA MET A 1 1.27 -37.89 1.55
C MET A 1 0.89 -36.47 1.91
N PRO A 2 1.04 -36.05 3.18
CA PRO A 2 0.37 -34.87 3.70
C PRO A 2 1.04 -33.59 3.20
N ALA A 3 0.22 -32.63 2.79
CA ALA A 3 0.62 -31.31 2.36
C ALA A 3 1.24 -30.53 3.51
N ALA A 4 2.41 -29.94 3.26
CA ALA A 4 3.10 -29.08 4.20
C ALA A 4 2.22 -27.88 4.56
N THR A 5 2.01 -27.70 5.86
CA THR A 5 1.42 -26.50 6.45
C THR A 5 2.35 -25.31 6.21
N ASP A 6 1.93 -24.38 5.37
CA ASP A 6 2.65 -23.14 5.09
C ASP A 6 2.51 -22.17 6.29
N LEU A 7 3.53 -22.15 7.15
CA LEU A 7 3.67 -21.25 8.29
C LEU A 7 4.13 -19.87 7.80
N GLY A 8 3.23 -19.13 7.15
CA GLY A 8 3.57 -17.88 6.46
C GLY A 8 2.65 -16.69 6.69
N SER A 9 1.71 -16.73 7.64
CA SER A 9 0.85 -15.56 7.94
C SER A 9 1.43 -14.73 9.08
N ARG A 10 2.51 -14.00 8.80
CA ARG A 10 2.91 -12.87 9.64
C ARG A 10 2.29 -11.63 9.03
N SER A 11 1.44 -10.95 9.80
CA SER A 11 0.82 -9.67 9.43
C SER A 11 1.81 -8.76 8.70
N PRO A 12 1.43 -8.17 7.55
CA PRO A 12 2.29 -7.22 6.88
C PRO A 12 2.55 -6.06 7.84
N SER A 13 3.84 -5.80 8.11
CA SER A 13 4.26 -4.62 8.86
C SER A 13 3.66 -3.36 8.21
N PRO A 14 3.32 -2.32 9.00
CA PRO A 14 2.66 -1.13 8.47
C PRO A 14 3.49 -0.52 7.34
N THR A 15 2.81 -0.04 6.30
CA THR A 15 3.43 0.66 5.18
C THR A 15 4.34 1.76 5.72
N LEU A 16 5.63 1.68 5.41
CA LEU A 16 6.61 2.68 5.83
C LEU A 16 6.13 4.06 5.39
N ALA A 17 6.12 5.01 6.34
CA ALA A 17 5.82 6.40 6.03
C ALA A 17 6.74 6.87 4.87
N PRO A 18 6.23 7.70 3.94
CA PRO A 18 7.03 8.18 2.82
C PRO A 18 8.34 8.79 3.32
N PRO A 19 9.46 8.62 2.61
CA PRO A 19 10.76 9.10 3.06
C PRO A 19 10.70 10.61 3.26
N ILE A 20 10.89 11.04 4.50
CA ILE A 20 10.95 12.46 4.85
C ILE A 20 12.28 12.98 4.31
N ALA A 21 12.22 14.06 3.52
CA ALA A 21 13.43 14.69 3.01
C ALA A 21 14.33 15.14 4.17
N GLU A 22 15.61 14.77 4.13
CA GLU A 22 16.61 15.23 5.10
C GLU A 22 17.07 16.67 4.82
N THR A 23 16.69 17.21 3.66
CA THR A 23 16.99 18.59 3.29
C THR A 23 16.14 19.58 4.11
N PRO A 24 16.72 20.71 4.56
CA PRO A 24 15.97 21.72 5.28
C PRO A 24 14.75 22.24 4.50
N GLY A 25 13.55 22.03 5.05
CA GLY A 25 12.32 22.64 4.57
C GLY A 25 12.20 24.13 4.95
N PRO A 26 11.12 24.81 4.55
CA PRO A 26 10.96 26.25 4.77
C PRO A 26 10.99 26.63 6.25
N ARG A 27 10.41 25.79 7.12
CA ARG A 27 10.40 26.02 8.57
C ARG A 27 11.77 25.78 9.21
N ALA A 28 12.49 24.74 8.78
CA ALA A 28 13.86 24.49 9.22
C ALA A 28 14.78 25.65 8.80
N GLN A 29 14.66 26.13 7.56
CA GLN A 29 15.37 27.33 7.08
C GLN A 29 15.02 28.57 7.92
N GLY A 30 13.75 28.74 8.27
CA GLY A 30 13.29 29.81 9.17
C GLY A 30 13.98 29.75 10.53
N LEU A 31 14.08 28.56 11.13
CA LEU A 31 14.79 28.36 12.40
C LEU A 31 16.27 28.75 12.31
N PHE A 32 16.96 28.27 11.27
CA PHE A 32 18.36 28.63 11.02
C PHE A 32 18.55 30.15 10.89
N ASN A 33 17.67 30.81 10.14
CA ASN A 33 17.73 32.24 9.92
C ASN A 33 17.52 33.03 11.22
N VAL A 34 16.52 32.67 12.02
CA VAL A 34 16.25 33.34 13.30
C VAL A 34 17.43 33.18 14.26
N PHE A 35 18.00 31.98 14.37
CA PHE A 35 19.17 31.75 15.21
C PHE A 35 20.38 32.57 14.78
N ASN A 36 20.70 32.57 13.49
CA ASN A 36 21.83 33.33 12.95
C ASN A 36 21.64 34.84 13.13
N GLN A 37 20.42 35.35 12.92
CA GLN A 37 20.10 36.77 13.12
C GLN A 37 20.19 37.17 14.60
N ALA A 38 19.63 36.36 15.50
CA ALA A 38 19.68 36.62 16.94
C ALA A 38 21.11 36.57 17.50
N SER A 39 21.89 35.58 17.07
CA SER A 39 23.30 35.44 17.44
C SER A 39 24.10 36.65 16.98
N LYS A 40 23.98 37.03 15.70
CA LYS A 40 24.63 38.22 15.15
C LYS A 40 24.23 39.49 15.90
N ALA A 41 22.93 39.71 16.09
CA ALA A 41 22.44 40.89 16.79
C ALA A 41 22.95 40.99 18.24
N THR A 42 23.14 39.84 18.91
CA THR A 42 23.69 39.78 20.27
C THR A 42 25.18 40.10 20.28
N LEU A 43 25.95 39.51 19.36
CA LEU A 43 27.39 39.75 19.23
C LEU A 43 27.69 41.20 18.82
N ASP A 44 26.87 41.79 17.95
CA ASP A 44 26.99 43.19 17.53
C ASP A 44 26.83 44.18 18.70
N LYS A 45 26.11 43.80 19.78
CA LYS A 45 26.04 44.60 21.01
C LYS A 45 27.35 44.63 21.78
N CYS A 46 28.19 43.60 21.63
CA CYS A 46 29.56 43.56 22.15
C CYS A 46 30.50 44.37 21.23
N SER A 47 30.11 45.60 20.90
CA SER A 47 30.92 46.53 20.11
C SER A 47 32.16 46.97 20.90
N TYR A 48 33.22 47.33 20.19
CA TYR A 48 34.45 47.84 20.82
C TYR A 48 34.16 49.02 21.75
N LYS A 49 33.28 49.95 21.35
CA LYS A 49 32.89 51.10 22.17
C LYS A 49 32.27 50.68 23.50
N ASN A 50 31.32 49.76 23.49
CA ASN A 50 30.66 49.28 24.71
C ASN A 50 31.62 48.47 25.59
N PHE A 51 32.52 47.71 24.98
CA PHE A 51 33.52 46.93 25.71
C PHE A 51 34.57 47.85 26.36
N ALA A 52 35.07 48.85 25.63
CA ALA A 52 36.05 49.82 26.11
C ALA A 52 35.53 50.69 27.26
N THR A 53 34.23 51.02 27.29
CA THR A 53 33.64 51.75 28.42
C THR A 53 33.71 50.99 29.74
N CYS A 54 33.75 49.66 29.71
CA CYS A 54 33.91 48.82 30.89
C CYS A 54 35.38 48.68 31.33
N PHE A 55 36.34 48.98 30.44
CA PHE A 55 37.78 48.84 30.67
C PHE A 55 38.55 50.13 30.28
N PRO A 56 38.26 51.29 30.90
CA PRO A 56 38.77 52.59 30.47
C PRO A 56 40.30 52.68 30.52
N THR A 57 40.93 52.11 31.55
CA THR A 57 42.39 52.09 31.69
C THR A 57 43.06 51.30 30.56
N ALA A 58 42.58 50.09 30.28
CA ALA A 58 43.11 49.27 29.20
C ALA A 58 42.87 49.91 27.81
N ALA A 59 41.72 50.54 27.62
CA ALA A 59 41.39 51.25 26.38
C ALA A 59 42.33 52.45 26.11
N GLN A 60 42.84 53.10 27.16
CA GLN A 60 43.75 54.24 27.03
C GLN A 60 45.20 53.80 26.76
N TYR A 61 45.68 52.76 27.44
CA TYR A 61 47.09 52.37 27.39
C TYR A 61 47.39 51.23 26.40
N SER A 62 46.40 50.41 26.04
CA SER A 62 46.58 49.25 25.15
C SER A 62 45.30 48.93 24.35
N PRO A 63 44.81 49.85 23.50
CA PRO A 63 43.58 49.66 22.73
C PRO A 63 43.64 48.45 21.80
N GLU A 64 44.80 48.19 21.19
CA GLU A 64 45.00 47.08 20.25
C GLU A 64 44.86 45.71 20.93
N VAL A 65 45.42 45.55 22.14
CA VAL A 65 45.30 44.32 22.94
C VAL A 65 43.84 44.09 23.33
N LEU A 66 43.14 45.16 23.71
CA LEU A 66 41.74 45.08 24.10
C LEU A 66 40.83 44.72 22.91
N GLU A 67 41.10 45.27 21.73
CA GLU A 67 40.38 44.94 20.50
C GLU A 67 40.61 43.49 20.08
N ASN A 68 41.86 43.02 20.13
CA ASN A 68 42.21 41.64 19.86
C ASN A 68 41.54 40.66 20.83
N LEU A 69 41.53 40.97 22.13
CA LEU A 69 40.84 40.16 23.14
C LEU A 69 39.34 40.08 22.88
N ARG A 70 38.70 41.23 22.60
CA ARG A 70 37.27 41.28 22.27
C ARG A 70 36.97 40.45 21.03
N GLY A 71 37.78 40.59 19.97
CA GLY A 71 37.65 39.82 18.74
C GLY A 71 37.70 38.32 19.01
N GLN A 72 38.71 37.85 19.76
CA GLN A 72 38.83 36.44 20.13
C GLN A 72 37.62 35.93 20.94
N ILE A 73 37.11 36.71 21.88
CA ILE A 73 35.93 36.34 22.68
C ILE A 73 34.69 36.23 21.79
N VAL A 74 34.44 37.23 20.95
CA VAL A 74 33.27 37.26 20.04
C VAL A 74 33.34 36.10 19.06
N ASP A 75 34.50 35.87 18.46
CA ASP A 75 34.71 34.78 17.49
C ASP A 75 34.57 33.41 18.14
N GLN A 76 35.11 33.24 19.35
CA GLN A 76 34.99 31.98 20.08
C GLN A 76 33.54 31.71 20.49
N LEU A 77 32.81 32.75 20.90
CA LEU A 77 31.41 32.65 21.26
C LEU A 77 30.55 32.28 20.05
N ASP A 78 30.74 32.96 18.91
CA ASP A 78 30.05 32.67 17.65
C ASP A 78 30.27 31.21 17.21
N ARG A 79 31.53 30.76 17.19
CA ARG A 79 31.87 29.37 16.87
C ARG A 79 31.20 28.39 17.83
N THR A 80 31.32 28.63 19.13
CA THR A 80 30.77 27.73 20.15
C THR A 80 29.25 27.65 20.04
N TRP A 81 28.56 28.77 19.84
CA TRP A 81 27.10 28.80 19.68
C TRP A 81 26.66 28.04 18.43
N LYS A 82 27.30 28.26 17.29
CA LYS A 82 26.99 27.54 16.04
C LYS A 82 27.21 26.03 16.19
N THR A 83 28.35 25.62 16.73
CA THR A 83 28.64 24.19 16.95
C THR A 83 27.63 23.53 17.89
N ASN A 84 27.28 24.18 19.01
CA ASN A 84 26.27 23.63 19.93
C ASN A 84 24.88 23.59 19.29
N PHE A 85 24.54 24.59 18.49
CA PHE A 85 23.27 24.62 17.79
C PHE A 85 23.18 23.49 16.76
N ASP A 86 24.21 23.29 15.94
CA ASP A 86 24.26 22.19 14.96
C ASP A 86 24.18 20.82 15.64
N ASP A 87 24.89 20.64 16.75
CA ASP A 87 24.83 19.42 17.57
C ASP A 87 23.42 19.16 18.13
N ILE A 88 22.72 20.18 18.60
CA ILE A 88 21.33 20.05 19.06
C ILE A 88 20.39 19.69 17.90
N ILE A 89 20.54 20.36 16.76
CA ILE A 89 19.73 20.12 15.56
C ILE A 89 19.88 18.67 15.10
N GLN A 90 21.11 18.15 15.09
CA GLN A 90 21.41 16.78 14.71
C GLN A 90 20.91 15.77 15.75
N ARG A 91 21.22 15.96 17.05
CA ARG A 91 20.82 15.02 18.12
C ARG A 91 19.32 14.85 18.27
N ARG A 92 18.54 15.86 17.89
CA ARG A 92 17.08 15.87 18.03
C ARG A 92 16.36 15.64 16.71
N ASP A 93 17.08 15.38 15.63
CA ASP A 93 16.52 15.22 14.27
C ASP A 93 15.56 16.36 13.89
N VAL A 94 15.90 17.59 14.26
CA VAL A 94 14.97 18.73 14.20
C VAL A 94 14.50 18.98 12.78
N VAL A 95 15.39 18.87 11.79
CA VAL A 95 15.04 19.07 10.37
C VAL A 95 13.96 18.09 9.94
N LYS A 96 14.12 16.80 10.27
CA LYS A 96 13.15 15.75 9.95
C LYS A 96 11.81 16.00 10.61
N LEU A 97 11.80 16.40 11.89
CA LEU A 97 10.57 16.68 12.64
C LEU A 97 9.84 17.91 12.10
N LEU A 98 10.56 18.98 11.75
CA LEU A 98 9.96 20.18 11.16
C LEU A 98 9.41 19.91 9.76
N ASN A 99 10.11 19.10 8.96
CA ASN A 99 9.62 18.68 7.65
C ASN A 99 8.36 17.79 7.78
N SER A 100 8.34 16.87 8.74
CA SER A 100 7.15 16.07 9.04
C SER A 100 5.97 16.94 9.47
N LEU A 101 6.23 17.99 10.27
CA LEU A 101 5.18 18.93 10.67
C LEU A 101 4.62 19.70 9.47
N ASP A 102 5.48 20.18 8.57
CA ASP A 102 5.04 20.87 7.36
C ASP A 102 4.20 19.95 6.46
N GLN A 103 4.56 18.67 6.34
CA GLN A 103 3.74 17.67 5.65
C GLN A 103 2.36 17.49 6.31
N CYS A 104 2.30 17.37 7.65
CA CYS A 104 1.03 17.26 8.36
C CYS A 104 0.14 18.51 8.18
N ILE A 105 0.74 19.70 8.10
CA ILE A 105 0.03 20.96 7.87
C ILE A 105 -0.57 20.98 6.45
N GLU A 106 0.19 20.57 5.44
CA GLU A 106 -0.32 20.50 4.06
C GLU A 106 -1.43 19.45 3.91
N ASP A 107 -1.28 18.27 4.51
CA ASP A 107 -2.33 17.25 4.56
C ASP A 107 -3.61 17.79 5.22
N ALA A 108 -3.47 18.53 6.34
CA ALA A 108 -4.60 19.15 7.01
C ALA A 108 -5.29 20.22 6.14
N LYS A 109 -4.53 21.04 5.42
CA LYS A 109 -5.09 22.02 4.46
C LYS A 109 -5.84 21.31 3.32
N LEU A 110 -5.31 20.21 2.80
CA LEU A 110 -5.96 19.42 1.75
C LEU A 110 -7.27 18.80 2.25
N ARG A 111 -7.28 18.22 3.46
CA ARG A 111 -8.50 17.69 4.09
C ARG A 111 -9.55 18.77 4.30
N LYS A 112 -9.14 19.96 4.76
CA LYS A 112 -10.04 21.11 4.91
C LYS A 112 -10.66 21.52 3.58
N LYS A 113 -9.84 21.70 2.53
CA LYS A 113 -10.34 22.03 1.17
C LYS A 113 -11.32 20.99 0.63
N ARG A 114 -11.05 19.71 0.87
CA ARG A 114 -11.95 18.61 0.46
C ARG A 114 -13.28 18.69 1.20
N ALA A 115 -13.27 18.93 2.51
CA ALA A 115 -14.48 19.08 3.31
C ALA A 115 -15.31 20.31 2.89
N GLU A 116 -14.66 21.44 2.60
CA GLU A 116 -15.31 22.64 2.07
C GLU A 116 -15.96 22.38 0.70
N ALA A 117 -15.29 21.65 -0.19
CA ALA A 117 -15.84 21.26 -1.48
C ALA A 117 -17.04 20.31 -1.35
N SER A 118 -16.98 19.34 -0.45
CA SER A 118 -18.09 18.40 -0.20
C SER A 118 -19.29 19.05 0.48
N ALA A 119 -19.09 20.13 1.23
CA ALA A 119 -20.16 20.84 1.92
C ALA A 119 -21.03 21.71 0.99
N ASN A 120 -20.61 21.98 -0.26
CA ASN A 120 -21.37 22.77 -1.25
C ASN A 120 -21.99 24.08 -0.69
N GLY A 121 -21.24 24.80 0.16
CA GLY A 121 -21.70 26.05 0.81
C GLY A 121 -22.41 25.88 2.16
N GLY A 122 -22.57 24.64 2.64
CA GLY A 122 -23.01 24.33 3.99
C GLY A 122 -21.91 24.45 5.06
N PRO A 123 -22.26 24.37 6.36
CA PRO A 123 -21.30 24.41 7.44
C PRO A 123 -20.38 23.18 7.42
N VAL A 124 -19.06 23.42 7.48
CA VAL A 124 -18.05 22.35 7.59
C VAL A 124 -17.92 21.94 9.04
N GLU A 125 -18.15 20.67 9.33
CA GLU A 125 -17.98 20.12 10.68
C GLU A 125 -16.51 20.13 11.08
N THR A 126 -16.24 20.62 12.29
CA THR A 126 -14.89 20.66 12.86
C THR A 126 -14.49 19.27 13.34
N PRO A 127 -13.33 18.73 12.92
CA PRO A 127 -12.87 17.42 13.39
C PRO A 127 -12.67 17.38 14.90
N VAL A 128 -13.09 16.28 15.53
CA VAL A 128 -12.83 16.03 16.96
C VAL A 128 -11.34 15.77 17.16
N PRO A 129 -10.66 16.50 18.07
CA PRO A 129 -9.23 16.32 18.25
C PRO A 129 -8.94 15.01 18.99
N PRO A 130 -7.88 14.26 18.60
CA PRO A 130 -7.66 12.89 19.05
C PRO A 130 -7.41 12.76 20.56
N HIS A 131 -6.95 13.82 21.23
CA HIS A 131 -6.73 13.82 22.68
C HIS A 131 -8.02 13.84 23.51
N THR A 132 -9.17 14.05 22.87
CA THR A 132 -10.48 13.97 23.52
C THR A 132 -11.13 12.59 23.39
N LEU A 133 -10.56 11.73 22.54
CA LEU A 133 -11.06 10.38 22.30
C LEU A 133 -10.56 9.41 23.36
N THR A 134 -11.35 8.37 23.62
CA THR A 134 -10.94 7.30 24.52
C THR A 134 -9.83 6.43 23.88
N PRO A 135 -8.98 5.77 24.68
CA PRO A 135 -7.93 4.90 24.13
C PRO A 135 -8.48 3.79 23.22
N SER A 136 -9.66 3.25 23.54
CA SER A 136 -10.35 2.25 22.72
C SER A 136 -10.73 2.78 21.34
N GLU A 137 -11.24 4.01 21.26
CA GLU A 137 -11.61 4.63 19.98
C GLU A 137 -10.37 4.91 19.12
N ILE A 138 -9.28 5.38 19.73
CA ILE A 138 -8.02 5.62 19.01
C ILE A 138 -7.45 4.31 18.47
N HIS A 139 -7.50 3.24 19.28
CA HIS A 139 -7.03 1.93 18.87
C HIS A 139 -7.85 1.38 17.69
N LEU A 140 -9.18 1.44 17.78
CA LEU A 140 -10.07 1.01 16.69
C LEU A 140 -9.88 1.87 15.44
N ALA A 141 -9.78 3.20 15.57
CA ALA A 141 -9.55 4.10 14.45
C ALA A 141 -8.24 3.78 13.70
N HIS A 142 -7.20 3.33 14.41
CA HIS A 142 -5.96 2.89 13.78
C HIS A 142 -6.08 1.51 13.11
N LEU A 143 -6.92 0.61 13.62
CA LEU A 143 -7.13 -0.72 13.06
C LEU A 143 -8.08 -0.74 11.85
N LEU A 144 -9.07 0.16 11.82
CA LEU A 144 -10.11 0.19 10.80
C LEU A 144 -9.58 0.17 9.36
N PRO A 145 -8.57 0.97 8.96
CA PRO A 145 -8.03 0.93 7.59
C PRO A 145 -7.46 -0.43 7.19
N PHE A 146 -6.89 -1.17 8.15
CA PHE A 146 -6.35 -2.52 7.90
C PHE A 146 -7.48 -3.55 7.78
N LEU A 147 -8.47 -3.45 8.66
CA LEU A 147 -9.64 -4.33 8.63
C LEU A 147 -10.46 -4.11 7.37
N GLU A 148 -10.67 -2.87 6.95
CA GLU A 148 -11.34 -2.53 5.68
C GLU A 148 -10.59 -3.13 4.50
N LYS A 149 -9.26 -2.95 4.43
CA LYS A 149 -8.44 -3.55 3.37
C LYS A 149 -8.58 -5.08 3.35
N GLN A 150 -8.49 -5.75 4.50
CA GLN A 150 -8.65 -7.20 4.57
C GLN A 150 -10.06 -7.66 4.19
N ALA A 151 -11.09 -6.93 4.62
CA ALA A 151 -12.47 -7.22 4.28
C ALA A 151 -12.69 -7.10 2.77
N THR A 152 -12.15 -6.06 2.12
CA THR A 152 -12.23 -5.90 0.67
C THR A 152 -11.51 -7.03 -0.08
N GLU A 153 -10.30 -7.41 0.36
CA GLU A 153 -9.54 -8.50 -0.25
C GLU A 153 -10.26 -9.86 -0.10
N MET A 154 -10.81 -10.15 1.07
CA MET A 154 -11.56 -11.37 1.31
C MET A 154 -12.85 -11.43 0.49
N SER A 155 -13.55 -10.30 0.38
CA SER A 155 -14.78 -10.20 -0.42
C SER A 155 -14.50 -10.45 -1.90
N GLN A 156 -13.41 -9.88 -2.43
CA GLN A 156 -12.99 -10.11 -3.80
C GLN A 156 -12.65 -11.60 -4.05
N LYS A 157 -11.89 -12.23 -3.15
CA LYS A 157 -11.57 -13.67 -3.26
C LYS A 157 -12.81 -14.55 -3.19
N LEU A 158 -13.78 -14.18 -2.37
CA LEU A 158 -15.05 -14.90 -2.26
C LEU A 158 -15.84 -14.79 -3.58
N GLU A 159 -15.92 -13.60 -4.16
CA GLU A 159 -16.60 -13.35 -5.43
C GLU A 159 -15.93 -14.13 -6.58
N GLU A 160 -14.60 -14.07 -6.69
CA GLU A 160 -13.84 -14.85 -7.68
C GLU A 160 -14.08 -16.36 -7.53
N THR A 161 -14.10 -16.87 -6.31
CA THR A 161 -14.36 -18.29 -6.03
C THR A 161 -15.80 -18.68 -6.36
N GLN A 162 -16.78 -17.82 -6.02
CA GLN A 162 -18.18 -18.05 -6.34
C GLN A 162 -18.39 -18.08 -7.85
N GLN A 163 -17.78 -17.16 -8.58
CA GLN A 163 -17.85 -17.13 -10.04
C GLN A 163 -17.25 -18.40 -10.65
N SER A 164 -16.05 -18.81 -10.23
CA SER A 164 -15.44 -20.07 -10.70
C SER A 164 -16.32 -21.29 -10.39
N ASN A 165 -16.93 -21.36 -9.21
CA ASN A 165 -17.86 -22.44 -8.87
C ASN A 165 -19.09 -22.45 -9.78
N THR A 166 -19.65 -21.28 -10.12
CA THR A 166 -20.80 -21.22 -11.04
C THR A 166 -20.44 -21.69 -12.45
N GLU A 167 -19.25 -21.36 -12.94
CA GLU A 167 -18.73 -21.80 -14.24
C GLU A 167 -18.43 -23.31 -14.27
N LEU A 168 -17.84 -23.84 -13.20
CA LEU A 168 -17.62 -25.28 -13.06
C LEU A 168 -18.94 -26.06 -12.99
N LEU A 169 -19.92 -25.54 -12.24
CA LEU A 169 -21.24 -26.16 -12.15
C LEU A 169 -21.95 -26.17 -13.51
N SER A 170 -21.89 -25.07 -14.28
CA SER A 170 -22.49 -25.02 -15.62
C SER A 170 -21.80 -25.97 -16.60
N THR A 171 -20.48 -26.12 -16.50
CA THR A 171 -19.71 -27.07 -17.31
C THR A 171 -20.10 -28.51 -16.96
N VAL A 172 -20.17 -28.85 -15.66
CA VAL A 172 -20.54 -30.20 -15.21
C VAL A 172 -21.99 -30.54 -15.60
N THR A 173 -22.92 -29.60 -15.52
CA THR A 173 -24.31 -29.86 -15.91
C THR A 173 -24.44 -30.05 -17.43
N ALA A 174 -23.72 -29.26 -18.24
CA ALA A 174 -23.65 -29.45 -19.68
C ALA A 174 -23.05 -30.82 -20.06
N GLN A 175 -21.93 -31.20 -19.44
CA GLN A 175 -21.29 -32.50 -19.66
C GLN A 175 -22.21 -33.66 -19.27
N ARG A 176 -22.96 -33.53 -18.16
CA ARG A 176 -23.93 -34.56 -17.75
C ARG A 176 -25.06 -34.73 -18.78
N ALA A 177 -25.57 -33.62 -19.32
CA ALA A 177 -26.60 -33.67 -20.37
C ALA A 177 -26.06 -34.29 -21.67
N GLU A 178 -24.81 -33.98 -22.04
CA GLU A 178 -24.14 -34.58 -23.20
C GLU A 178 -23.94 -36.09 -23.02
N ILE A 179 -23.47 -36.53 -21.85
CA ILE A 179 -23.33 -37.96 -21.52
C ILE A 179 -24.69 -38.66 -21.61
N GLU A 180 -25.76 -38.08 -21.06
CA GLU A 180 -27.10 -38.65 -21.13
C GLU A 180 -27.58 -38.78 -22.59
N ALA A 181 -27.32 -37.77 -23.43
CA ALA A 181 -27.65 -37.82 -24.86
C ALA A 181 -26.84 -38.90 -25.60
N LEU A 182 -25.54 -39.04 -25.31
CA LEU A 182 -24.68 -40.06 -25.91
C LEU A 182 -25.10 -41.47 -25.50
N VAL A 183 -25.44 -41.68 -24.23
CA VAL A 183 -25.92 -42.98 -23.73
C VAL A 183 -27.23 -43.36 -24.41
N ARG A 184 -28.21 -42.44 -24.50
CA ARG A 184 -29.45 -42.69 -25.24
C ARG A 184 -29.22 -42.97 -26.71
N GLY A 185 -28.26 -42.28 -27.33
CA GLY A 185 -27.85 -42.54 -28.72
C GLY A 185 -27.30 -43.95 -28.90
N LEU A 186 -26.45 -44.41 -27.98
CA LEU A 186 -25.90 -45.78 -28.00
C LEU A 186 -26.98 -46.83 -27.75
N GLU A 187 -27.90 -46.60 -26.82
CA GLU A 187 -29.04 -47.50 -26.56
C GLU A 187 -29.89 -47.69 -27.81
N ASN A 188 -30.17 -46.61 -28.56
CA ASN A 188 -30.90 -46.69 -29.82
C ASN A 188 -30.13 -47.48 -30.89
N VAL A 189 -28.82 -47.26 -31.04
CA VAL A 189 -28.00 -48.01 -32.02
C VAL A 189 -27.92 -49.50 -31.66
N ILE A 190 -27.82 -49.84 -30.38
CA ILE A 190 -27.86 -51.22 -29.91
C ILE A 190 -29.22 -51.85 -30.24
N GLN A 191 -30.31 -51.12 -30.01
CA GLN A 191 -31.65 -51.59 -30.35
C GLN A 191 -31.83 -51.81 -31.85
N ASP A 192 -31.33 -50.89 -32.70
CA ASP A 192 -31.35 -51.05 -34.15
C ASP A 192 -30.52 -52.26 -34.62
N LEU A 193 -29.37 -52.52 -33.99
CA LEU A 193 -28.54 -53.68 -34.28
C LEU A 193 -29.22 -54.99 -33.87
N ASP A 194 -29.87 -55.01 -32.70
CA ASP A 194 -30.60 -56.19 -32.20
C ASP A 194 -31.81 -56.52 -33.10
N VAL A 195 -32.55 -55.49 -33.54
CA VAL A 195 -33.64 -55.66 -34.53
C VAL A 195 -33.08 -56.18 -35.86
N SER A 196 -31.95 -55.64 -36.33
CA SER A 196 -31.30 -56.09 -37.57
C SER A 196 -30.82 -57.54 -37.46
N ALA A 197 -30.22 -57.91 -36.33
CA ALA A 197 -29.76 -59.28 -36.05
C ALA A 197 -30.94 -60.26 -35.97
N GLN A 198 -32.06 -59.87 -35.35
CA GLN A 198 -33.29 -60.67 -35.33
C GLN A 198 -33.88 -60.86 -36.73
N LEU A 199 -33.88 -59.82 -37.58
CA LEU A 199 -34.31 -59.94 -38.97
C LEU A 199 -33.41 -60.88 -39.79
N MET A 200 -32.08 -60.86 -39.57
CA MET A 200 -31.16 -61.82 -40.21
C MET A 200 -31.31 -63.25 -39.67
N ALA A 201 -31.85 -63.41 -38.46
CA ALA A 201 -32.11 -64.71 -37.84
C ALA A 201 -33.47 -65.30 -38.22
N GLN A 202 -34.34 -64.57 -38.93
CA GLN A 202 -35.59 -65.12 -39.47
C GLN A 202 -35.30 -66.12 -40.60
N ASP A 203 -36.01 -67.25 -40.58
CA ASP A 203 -35.81 -68.41 -41.48
C ASP A 203 -35.81 -68.01 -42.97
N ASP A 204 -36.65 -67.04 -43.37
CA ASP A 204 -36.77 -66.60 -44.76
C ASP A 204 -35.46 -66.03 -45.35
N VAL A 205 -34.64 -65.34 -44.53
CA VAL A 205 -33.35 -64.77 -44.97
C VAL A 205 -32.24 -65.82 -44.98
N GLN A 206 -32.31 -66.80 -44.08
CA GLN A 206 -31.39 -67.93 -44.05
C GLN A 206 -31.65 -68.88 -45.21
N ASP A 207 -32.91 -69.11 -45.58
CA ASP A 207 -33.28 -69.90 -46.75
C ASP A 207 -32.92 -69.18 -48.06
N LEU A 208 -33.14 -67.86 -48.18
CA LEU A 208 -32.63 -67.09 -49.33
C LEU A 208 -31.09 -67.15 -49.44
N SER A 209 -30.38 -67.08 -48.31
CA SER A 209 -28.92 -67.16 -48.29
C SER A 209 -28.39 -68.55 -48.64
N ARG A 210 -29.15 -69.60 -48.35
CA ARG A 210 -28.87 -70.98 -48.79
C ARG A 210 -29.13 -71.11 -50.30
N GLU A 211 -30.27 -70.63 -50.77
CA GLU A 211 -30.67 -70.68 -52.18
C GLU A 211 -29.69 -69.91 -53.08
N ILE A 212 -29.19 -68.74 -52.65
CA ILE A 212 -28.15 -67.98 -53.36
C ILE A 212 -26.80 -68.70 -53.39
N LYS A 213 -26.41 -69.36 -52.29
CA LYS A 213 -25.16 -70.16 -52.25
C LYS A 213 -25.24 -71.35 -53.19
N ASP A 214 -26.39 -72.02 -53.24
CA ASP A 214 -26.62 -73.14 -54.15
C ASP A 214 -26.53 -72.65 -55.62
N LEU A 215 -27.13 -71.51 -55.94
CA LEU A 215 -27.06 -70.89 -57.27
C LEU A 215 -25.64 -70.42 -57.65
N GLU A 216 -24.86 -69.88 -56.71
CA GLU A 216 -23.45 -69.51 -56.92
C GLU A 216 -22.59 -70.75 -57.22
N THR A 217 -22.83 -71.86 -56.53
CA THR A 217 -22.10 -73.11 -56.78
C THR A 217 -22.43 -73.72 -58.14
N GLU A 218 -23.67 -73.60 -58.61
CA GLU A 218 -24.06 -74.03 -59.97
C GLU A 218 -23.45 -73.14 -61.07
N MET A 219 -23.24 -71.84 -60.82
CA MET A 219 -22.60 -70.93 -61.78
C MET A 219 -21.08 -71.07 -61.89
N ARG A 220 -20.45 -71.78 -60.95
CA ARG A 220 -18.98 -71.94 -60.87
C ARG A 220 -18.46 -73.24 -61.49
N THR A 221 -19.37 -74.12 -61.93
CA THR A 221 -19.11 -75.35 -62.71
C THR A 221 -19.36 -75.12 -64.19
#